data_AF-A0A151JQR2-F1
#
_entry.id   AF-A0A151JQR2-F1
#
_cell.length_a   1.000
_cell.length_b   1.000
_cell.length_c   1.000
_cell.angle_alpha   90.00
_cell.angle_beta   90.00
_cell.angle_gamma   90.00
#
_symmetry.space_group_name_H-M   'P 1'
#
loop_
_entity.id
_entity.type
_entity.pdbx_description
1 polymer ?
#
loop_
_entity_poly.entity_id
_entity_poly.type
_entity_poly.pdbx_seq_one_letter_code
_entity_poly.pdbx_strand_id
1 'polypeptide(L)'
;NYYVPLQNNDETPSFTKRCANAPVHRAVRILGRKYALTRTGYKFLEIGINVGPPSYVEIAIGDNRGNELILSIETWKGLYEQRWNIQNCLRNHCKGNSITVGPLTVRFSTIENAKIVCLESSDVRLMMTESTILFMFNLALN
;
A
#
# COMPACT_ATOMS: atom_id res chain seq x y z
N ASN A 1 64.77 -19.68 30.69
CA ASN A 1 63.29 -19.72 30.56
C ASN A 1 62.71 -18.36 30.89
N TYR A 2 62.66 -17.46 29.90
CA TYR A 2 61.93 -16.20 30.03
C TYR A 2 60.63 -16.35 29.25
N TYR A 3 59.52 -16.38 29.98
CA TYR A 3 58.17 -16.34 29.42
C TYR A 3 57.79 -14.86 29.28
N VAL A 4 57.44 -14.42 28.07
CA VAL A 4 56.92 -13.07 27.81
C VAL A 4 55.40 -13.16 27.74
N PRO A 5 54.61 -12.43 28.55
CA PRO A 5 53.16 -12.46 28.45
C PRO A 5 52.71 -11.74 27.17
N LEU A 6 51.82 -12.36 26.40
CA LEU A 6 51.10 -11.68 25.33
C LEU A 6 50.08 -10.72 25.96
N GLN A 7 50.18 -9.43 25.64
CA GLN A 7 49.13 -8.45 25.95
C GLN A 7 47.90 -8.77 25.09
N ASN A 8 46.83 -9.23 25.74
CA ASN A 8 45.51 -9.33 25.13
C ASN A 8 44.95 -7.91 24.96
N ASN A 9 45.17 -7.33 23.79
CA ASN A 9 44.39 -6.19 23.35
C ASN A 9 43.06 -6.72 22.80
N ASP A 10 42.16 -7.09 23.70
CA ASP A 10 40.76 -7.36 23.37
C ASP A 10 40.05 -6.01 23.08
N GLU A 11 40.50 -5.32 22.04
CA GLU A 11 39.64 -4.34 21.39
C GLU A 11 38.64 -5.13 20.55
N THR A 12 37.46 -5.35 21.14
CA THR A 12 36.28 -5.77 20.39
C THR A 12 36.14 -4.80 19.22
N PRO A 13 36.20 -5.24 17.95
CA PRO A 13 36.03 -4.33 16.85
C PRO A 13 34.60 -3.81 16.94
N SER A 14 34.45 -2.56 17.38
CA SER A 14 33.16 -1.89 17.29
C SER A 14 32.82 -1.85 15.81
N PHE A 15 31.83 -2.63 15.39
CA PHE A 15 31.29 -2.56 14.04
C PHE A 15 30.53 -1.25 13.90
N THR A 16 31.25 -0.12 13.93
CA THR A 16 30.76 1.14 13.38
C THR A 16 30.82 1.02 11.86
N LYS A 17 29.92 0.21 11.30
CA LYS A 17 29.58 0.29 9.88
C LYS A 17 28.94 1.66 9.67
N ARG A 18 29.76 2.64 9.33
CA ARG A 18 29.32 3.87 8.66
C ARG A 18 28.81 3.49 7.28
N CYS A 19 27.58 3.01 7.20
CA CYS A 19 26.83 2.93 5.95
C CYS A 19 26.10 4.26 5.73
N ALA A 20 26.83 5.37 5.67
CA ALA A 20 26.24 6.69 5.46
C ALA A 20 25.68 6.87 4.04
N ASN A 21 26.05 6.01 3.08
CA ASN A 21 25.65 6.09 1.68
C ASN A 21 25.17 4.74 1.10
N ALA A 22 24.68 3.82 1.94
CA ALA A 22 23.99 2.65 1.39
C ALA A 22 22.70 3.13 0.71
N PRO A 23 22.39 2.70 -0.53
CA PRO A 23 21.10 3.00 -1.12
C PRO A 23 20.03 2.57 -0.11
N VAL A 24 19.07 3.45 0.18
CA VAL A 24 17.92 3.12 1.04
C VAL A 24 17.38 1.80 0.50
N HIS A 25 17.61 0.71 1.23
CA HIS A 25 17.14 -0.59 0.80
C HIS A 25 15.63 -0.46 0.73
N ARG A 26 15.08 -0.54 -0.49
CA ARG A 26 13.64 -0.54 -0.70
C ARG A 26 13.10 -1.67 0.16
N ALA A 27 12.23 -1.32 1.12
CA ALA A 27 11.66 -2.30 2.01
C ALA A 27 11.00 -3.39 1.17
N VAL A 28 11.27 -4.66 1.52
CA VAL A 28 10.73 -5.80 0.78
C VAL A 28 9.43 -6.20 1.46
N ARG A 29 8.33 -6.21 0.70
CA ARG A 29 7.04 -6.69 1.19
C ARG A 29 7.10 -8.21 1.33
N ILE A 30 7.15 -8.68 2.57
CA ILE A 30 7.07 -10.10 2.93
C ILE A 30 5.75 -10.40 3.62
N LEU A 31 5.42 -11.69 3.72
CA LEU A 31 4.24 -12.19 4.46
C LEU A 31 2.92 -11.54 4.00
N GLY A 32 2.82 -11.22 2.71
CA GLY A 32 1.64 -10.59 2.12
C GLY A 32 0.48 -11.58 1.96
N ARG A 33 -0.74 -11.14 2.28
CA ARG A 33 -1.97 -11.82 1.90
C ARG A 33 -2.69 -11.02 0.82
N LYS A 34 -2.87 -11.66 -0.33
CA LYS A 34 -3.52 -11.07 -1.51
C LYS A 34 -4.96 -11.56 -1.62
N TYR A 35 -5.90 -10.63 -1.64
CA TYR A 35 -7.32 -10.85 -1.81
C TYR A 35 -7.73 -10.43 -3.22
N ALA A 36 -8.25 -11.38 -4.00
CA ALA A 36 -8.79 -11.08 -5.32
C ALA A 36 -10.05 -10.21 -5.17
N LEU A 37 -10.06 -9.02 -5.78
CA LEU A 37 -11.23 -8.12 -5.78
C LEU A 37 -12.21 -8.43 -6.90
N THR A 38 -11.85 -9.35 -7.79
CA THR A 38 -12.58 -9.70 -9.00
C THR A 38 -12.48 -11.20 -9.22
N ARG A 39 -13.47 -11.80 -9.89
CA ARG A 39 -13.51 -13.26 -10.13
C ARG A 39 -12.28 -13.76 -10.90
N THR A 40 -11.77 -12.96 -11.83
CA THR A 40 -10.57 -13.29 -12.62
C THR A 40 -9.28 -12.85 -11.92
N GLY A 41 -9.35 -12.24 -10.73
CA GLY A 41 -8.18 -11.83 -9.95
C GLY A 41 -7.36 -10.70 -10.55
N TYR A 42 -7.86 -10.00 -11.58
CA TYR A 42 -7.10 -8.93 -12.26
C TYR A 42 -6.95 -7.67 -11.41
N LYS A 43 -7.85 -7.44 -10.44
CA LYS A 43 -7.68 -6.46 -9.35
C LYS A 43 -7.52 -7.20 -8.02
N PHE A 44 -6.71 -6.63 -7.13
CA PHE A 44 -6.45 -7.20 -5.81
C PHE A 44 -6.24 -6.14 -4.73
N LEU A 45 -6.51 -6.54 -3.49
CA LEU A 45 -6.08 -5.87 -2.28
C LEU A 45 -5.01 -6.75 -1.62
N GLU A 46 -3.87 -6.20 -1.27
CA GLU A 46 -2.80 -6.91 -0.58
C GLU A 46 -2.46 -6.21 0.73
N ILE A 47 -2.33 -6.99 1.79
CA ILE A 47 -1.85 -6.53 3.09
C ILE A 47 -0.56 -7.30 3.36
N GLY A 48 0.56 -6.60 3.50
CA GLY A 48 1.86 -7.22 3.73
C GLY A 48 2.71 -6.47 4.74
N ILE A 49 3.83 -7.08 5.12
CA ILE A 49 4.80 -6.49 6.05
C ILE A 49 6.04 -6.12 5.25
N ASN A 50 6.35 -4.84 5.19
CA ASN A 50 7.63 -4.37 4.68
C ASN A 50 8.69 -4.51 5.75
N VAL A 51 9.72 -5.33 5.46
CA VAL A 51 10.85 -5.50 6.36
C VAL A 51 11.94 -4.48 6.04
N GLY A 52 12.26 -3.71 7.07
CA GLY A 52 13.34 -2.73 7.14
C GLY A 52 13.46 -2.25 8.59
N PRO A 53 14.44 -1.39 8.91
CA PRO A 53 14.43 -0.65 10.16
C PRO A 53 13.79 0.74 9.95
N PRO A 54 12.58 1.03 10.46
CA PRO A 54 11.61 0.12 11.09
C PRO A 54 10.80 -0.69 10.07
N SER A 55 10.25 -1.82 10.52
CA SER A 55 9.35 -2.65 9.70
C SER A 55 7.92 -2.14 9.88
N TYR A 56 7.12 -2.18 8.81
CA TYR A 56 5.77 -1.60 8.83
C TYR A 56 4.78 -2.43 7.99
N VAL A 57 3.50 -2.30 8.31
CA VAL A 57 2.42 -2.89 7.50
C VAL A 57 2.13 -1.98 6.32
N GLU A 58 1.99 -2.58 5.14
CA GLU A 58 1.64 -1.90 3.91
C GLU A 58 0.35 -2.46 3.34
N ILE A 59 -0.51 -1.56 2.87
CA ILE A 59 -1.75 -1.88 2.18
C ILE A 59 -1.58 -1.44 0.73
N ALA A 60 -1.78 -2.36 -0.20
CA ALA A 60 -1.69 -2.08 -1.62
C ALA A 60 -2.98 -2.49 -2.33
N ILE A 61 -3.51 -1.60 -3.16
CA ILE A 61 -4.54 -1.94 -4.14
C ILE A 61 -3.84 -2.02 -5.47
N GLY A 62 -4.03 -3.10 -6.23
CA GLY A 62 -3.28 -3.26 -7.46
C GLY A 62 -4.01 -4.02 -8.55
N ASP A 63 -3.33 -4.14 -9.69
CA ASP A 63 -3.79 -4.93 -10.82
C ASP A 63 -2.70 -5.81 -11.45
N ASN A 64 -3.13 -6.72 -12.32
CA ASN A 64 -2.22 -7.67 -12.98
C ASN A 64 -1.27 -7.04 -14.02
N ARG A 65 -1.32 -5.72 -14.23
CA ARG A 65 -0.37 -4.99 -15.09
C ARG A 65 0.81 -4.42 -14.31
N GLY A 66 0.87 -4.67 -13.00
CA GLY A 66 1.92 -4.15 -12.12
C GLY A 66 1.63 -2.76 -11.57
N ASN A 67 0.43 -2.23 -11.78
CA ASN A 67 0.02 -0.98 -11.12
C ASN A 67 -0.32 -1.31 -9.66
N GLU A 68 0.38 -0.68 -8.72
CA GLU A 68 0.09 -0.79 -7.29
C GLU A 68 -0.02 0.59 -6.67
N LEU A 69 -1.18 0.86 -6.07
CA LEU A 69 -1.43 2.03 -5.26
C LEU A 69 -1.19 1.64 -3.80
N ILE A 70 -0.03 2.04 -3.30
CA ILE A 70 0.38 1.83 -1.92
C ILE A 70 -0.26 2.90 -1.04
N LEU A 71 -0.89 2.47 0.05
CA LEU A 71 -1.62 3.31 0.98
C LEU A 71 -1.00 3.24 2.37
N SER A 72 -0.89 4.39 3.01
CA SER A 72 -0.69 4.42 4.46
C SER A 72 -1.93 3.91 5.17
N ILE A 73 -1.77 3.45 6.41
CA ILE A 73 -2.88 3.02 7.27
C ILE A 73 -3.91 4.16 7.44
N GLU A 74 -3.44 5.40 7.57
CA GLU A 74 -4.29 6.58 7.71
C GLU A 74 -5.12 6.82 6.44
N THR A 75 -4.50 6.73 5.26
CA THR A 75 -5.21 6.90 3.98
C THR A 75 -6.21 5.78 3.74
N TRP A 76 -5.86 4.54 4.05
CA TRP A 76 -6.80 3.41 3.96
C TRP A 76 -8.00 3.59 4.89
N LYS A 77 -7.76 3.98 6.15
CA LYS A 77 -8.83 4.24 7.13
C LYS A 77 -9.75 5.36 6.66
N GLY A 78 -9.18 6.49 6.20
CA GLY A 78 -9.97 7.59 5.67
C GLY A 78 -10.78 7.18 4.44
N LEU A 79 -10.21 6.37 3.54
CA LEU A 79 -10.93 5.85 2.37
C LEU A 79 -12.12 4.98 2.79
N TYR A 80 -11.92 4.13 3.80
CA TYR A 80 -12.96 3.27 4.36
C TYR A 80 -14.07 4.06 5.08
N GLU A 81 -13.74 5.14 5.76
CA GLU A 81 -14.71 6.07 6.37
C GLU A 81 -15.55 6.78 5.31
N GLN A 82 -14.97 7.06 4.14
CA GLN A 82 -15.68 7.64 2.99
C GLN A 82 -16.58 6.65 2.24
N ARG A 83 -16.68 5.37 2.65
CA ARG A 83 -17.46 4.34 1.93
C ARG A 83 -18.91 4.75 1.62
N TRP A 84 -19.58 5.41 2.56
CA TRP A 84 -20.95 5.86 2.38
C TRP A 84 -21.05 7.01 1.36
N ASN A 85 -20.10 7.95 1.42
CA ASN A 85 -20.02 9.06 0.48
C ASN A 85 -19.73 8.55 -0.94
N ILE A 86 -18.81 7.58 -1.07
CA ILE A 86 -18.51 6.89 -2.33
C ILE A 86 -19.76 6.19 -2.88
N GLN A 87 -20.47 5.41 -2.06
CA GLN A 87 -21.73 4.77 -2.44
C GLN A 87 -22.78 5.78 -2.88
N ASN A 88 -22.93 6.89 -2.16
CA ASN A 88 -23.86 7.94 -2.50
C ASN A 88 -23.51 8.62 -3.82
N CYS A 89 -22.22 8.89 -4.07
CA CYS A 89 -21.73 9.44 -5.33
C CYS A 89 -22.00 8.52 -6.53
N LEU A 90 -21.82 7.21 -6.32
CA LEU A 90 -22.13 6.18 -7.32
C LEU A 90 -23.62 6.10 -7.60
N ARG A 91 -24.49 6.23 -6.59
CA ARG A 91 -25.96 6.22 -6.77
C ARG A 91 -26.47 7.45 -7.52
N ASN A 92 -25.99 8.64 -7.16
CA ASN A 92 -26.55 9.90 -7.64
C ASN A 92 -25.88 10.47 -8.90
N HIS A 93 -25.02 9.69 -9.58
CA HIS A 93 -24.29 10.14 -10.77
C HIS A 93 -23.56 11.48 -10.56
N CYS A 94 -22.75 11.57 -9.51
CA CYS A 94 -21.96 12.76 -9.21
C CYS A 94 -20.88 13.03 -10.26
N LYS A 95 -21.26 13.60 -11.41
CA LYS A 95 -20.32 14.04 -12.45
C LYS A 95 -19.50 15.21 -11.92
N GLY A 96 -18.18 15.03 -11.86
CA GLY A 96 -17.24 16.08 -11.46
C GLY A 96 -16.89 16.14 -9.98
N ASN A 97 -17.54 15.35 -9.12
CA ASN A 97 -17.15 15.26 -7.72
C ASN A 97 -15.93 14.34 -7.57
N SER A 98 -15.01 14.73 -6.69
CA SER A 98 -13.93 13.87 -6.23
C SER A 98 -13.92 13.86 -4.71
N ILE A 99 -13.49 12.74 -4.14
CA ILE A 99 -13.24 12.62 -2.70
C ILE A 99 -11.74 12.50 -2.51
N THR A 100 -11.17 13.37 -1.70
CA THR A 100 -9.74 13.35 -1.39
C THR A 100 -9.52 12.82 0.02
N VAL A 101 -8.59 11.89 0.18
CA VAL A 101 -8.17 11.31 1.46
C VAL A 101 -6.66 11.31 1.49
N GLY A 102 -6.06 12.28 2.19
CA GLY A 102 -4.61 12.48 2.16
C GLY A 102 -4.10 12.61 0.71
N PRO A 103 -3.13 11.80 0.27
CA PRO A 103 -2.61 11.84 -1.11
C PRO A 103 -3.50 11.12 -2.13
N LEU A 104 -4.56 10.42 -1.70
CA LEU A 104 -5.45 9.67 -2.58
C LEU A 104 -6.62 10.54 -3.05
N THR A 105 -6.85 10.58 -4.36
CA THR A 105 -8.07 11.15 -4.95
C THR A 105 -8.94 10.04 -5.54
N VAL A 106 -10.21 10.04 -5.18
CA VAL A 106 -11.24 9.15 -5.70
C VAL A 106 -12.10 9.92 -6.69
N ARG A 107 -12.13 9.49 -7.95
CA ARG A 107 -12.93 10.12 -9.02
C ARG A 107 -13.98 9.17 -9.54
N PHE A 108 -15.11 9.73 -9.93
CA PHE A 108 -16.25 8.97 -10.46
C PHE A 108 -16.42 9.26 -11.94
N SER A 109 -16.68 8.21 -12.72
CA SER A 109 -16.95 8.32 -14.14
C SER A 109 -17.91 7.23 -14.60
N THR A 110 -18.31 7.29 -15.87
CA THR A 110 -19.14 6.27 -16.49
C THR A 110 -18.52 5.92 -17.84
N ILE A 111 -18.32 4.62 -18.09
CA ILE A 111 -17.83 4.09 -19.36
C ILE A 111 -18.87 3.07 -19.81
N GLU A 112 -19.46 3.25 -21.00
CA GLU A 112 -20.46 2.31 -21.55
C GLU A 112 -21.58 1.95 -20.55
N ASN A 113 -22.14 2.96 -19.87
CA ASN A 113 -23.14 2.83 -18.80
C ASN A 113 -22.67 2.12 -17.51
N ALA A 114 -21.44 1.60 -17.46
CA ALA A 114 -20.83 1.07 -16.25
C ALA A 114 -20.28 2.21 -15.38
N LYS A 115 -20.60 2.18 -14.08
CA LYS A 115 -20.04 3.12 -13.10
C LYS A 115 -18.62 2.71 -12.75
N ILE A 116 -17.70 3.63 -12.95
CA ILE A 116 -16.27 3.43 -12.76
C ILE A 116 -15.77 4.36 -11.65
N VAL A 117 -15.02 3.78 -10.72
CA VAL A 117 -14.25 4.52 -9.72
C VAL A 117 -12.79 4.47 -10.10
N CYS A 118 -12.16 5.64 -10.05
CA CYS A 118 -10.74 5.80 -10.27
C CYS A 118 -10.06 6.23 -8.97
N LEU A 119 -9.11 5.41 -8.51
CA LEU A 119 -8.23 5.71 -7.39
C LEU A 119 -6.93 6.28 -7.96
N GLU A 120 -6.59 7.50 -7.56
CA GLU A 120 -5.47 8.27 -8.12
C GLU A 120 -4.53 8.73 -7.00
N SER A 121 -3.26 8.38 -7.11
CA SER A 121 -2.15 9.05 -6.41
C SER A 121 -1.31 9.81 -7.44
N SER A 122 -0.22 10.46 -7.00
CA SER A 122 0.67 11.22 -7.88
C SER A 122 1.21 10.41 -9.07
N ASP A 123 1.47 9.13 -8.87
CA ASP A 123 2.18 8.29 -9.86
C ASP A 123 1.33 7.11 -10.38
N VAL A 124 0.22 6.80 -9.71
CA VAL A 124 -0.56 5.58 -9.99
C VAL A 124 -2.03 5.89 -10.11
N ARG A 125 -2.65 5.30 -11.14
CA ARG A 125 -4.08 5.42 -11.44
C ARG A 125 -4.69 4.03 -11.58
N LEU A 126 -5.66 3.70 -10.74
CA LEU A 126 -6.37 2.42 -10.77
C LEU A 126 -7.86 2.65 -10.99
N MET A 127 -8.34 2.16 -12.13
CA MET A 127 -9.77 2.12 -12.45
C MET A 127 -10.37 0.79 -12.06
N MET A 128 -11.56 0.82 -11.46
CA MET A 128 -12.34 -0.35 -11.11
C MET A 128 -13.84 -0.06 -11.17
N THR A 129 -14.64 -1.11 -11.24
CA THR A 129 -16.10 -0.98 -11.26
C THR A 129 -16.65 -0.69 -9.86
N GLU A 130 -17.89 -0.18 -9.78
CA GLU A 130 -18.63 -0.05 -8.53
C GLU A 130 -18.62 -1.35 -7.71
N SER A 131 -18.92 -2.50 -8.31
CA SER A 131 -18.96 -3.77 -7.57
C SER A 131 -17.60 -4.15 -6.98
N THR A 132 -16.50 -3.85 -7.68
CA THR A 132 -15.14 -4.11 -7.22
C THR A 132 -14.78 -3.27 -5.99
N ILE A 133 -15.04 -1.96 -6.01
CA ILE A 133 -14.70 -1.10 -4.87
C ILE A 133 -15.58 -1.40 -3.66
N LEU A 134 -16.86 -1.73 -3.87
CA LEU A 134 -17.76 -2.12 -2.78
C LEU A 134 -17.35 -3.45 -2.17
N PHE A 135 -16.94 -4.41 -3.00
CA PHE A 135 -16.40 -5.68 -2.50
C PHE A 135 -15.12 -5.48 -1.70
N MET A 136 -14.22 -4.59 -2.14
CA MET A 136 -13.02 -4.22 -1.38
C MET A 136 -13.34 -3.71 0.03
N PHE A 137 -14.38 -2.88 0.19
CA PHE A 137 -14.79 -2.42 1.53
C PHE A 137 -15.38 -3.55 2.40
N ASN A 138 -16.03 -4.54 1.80
CA ASN A 138 -16.56 -5.68 2.56
C ASN A 138 -15.46 -6.62 3.08
N LEU A 139 -14.30 -6.67 2.41
CA LEU A 139 -13.15 -7.46 2.89
C LEU A 139 -12.54 -6.91 4.19
N ALA A 140 -12.74 -5.62 4.48
CA ALA A 140 -12.22 -4.97 5.69
C ALA A 140 -13.04 -5.26 6.97
N LEU A 141 -14.13 -6.04 6.85
CA LEU A 141 -15.08 -6.33 7.93
C LEU A 141 -14.96 -7.77 8.49
N ASN A 142 -14.01 -8.58 7.99
CA ASN A 142 -13.81 -9.98 8.39
C ASN A 142 -12.48 -10.21 9.09
#